data_AF-A0A9D6UYW4-F1
#
_entry.id   AF-A0A9D6UYW4-F1
#
_cell.length_a   1.000
_cell.length_b   1.000
_cell.length_c   1.000
_cell.angle_alpha   90.00
_cell.angle_beta   90.00
_cell.angle_gamma   90.00
#
_symmetry.space_group_name_H-M   'P 1'
#
loop_
_entity.id
_entity.type
_entity.pdbx_description
1 polymer ?
#
loop_
_entity_poly.entity_id
_entity_poly.type
_entity_poly.pdbx_seq_one_letter_code
_entity_poly.pdbx_strand_id
1 'polypeptide(L)'
;MTREPEKGFYHHYKHDPEKGVFDYAYEVVGIAHHTEVEDFDAARMVVYRPLYESAKVYQAGRHCDVRPLGMFMEDVTKEGRVFPRFSKVTDRAATELLRAKRREMYGTN
;
A
#
# COMPACT_ATOMS: atom_id res chain seq x y z
N MET A 1 -9.98 -14.22 -12.73
CA MET A 1 -9.07 -13.06 -12.73
C MET A 1 -9.19 -12.35 -11.40
N THR A 2 -8.11 -12.29 -10.62
CA THR A 2 -8.06 -11.49 -9.38
C THR A 2 -8.16 -10.01 -9.75
N ARG A 3 -9.10 -9.28 -9.14
CA ARG A 3 -9.27 -7.84 -9.38
C ARG A 3 -8.03 -7.10 -8.86
N GLU A 4 -7.54 -6.13 -9.62
CA GLU A 4 -6.43 -5.27 -9.20
C GLU A 4 -6.90 -4.23 -8.17
N PRO A 5 -6.07 -3.86 -7.17
CA PRO A 5 -6.37 -2.76 -6.28
C PRO A 5 -6.43 -1.46 -7.08
N GLU A 6 -7.37 -0.60 -6.71
CA GLU A 6 -7.44 0.75 -7.28
C GLU A 6 -6.24 1.58 -6.81
N LYS A 7 -5.75 2.49 -7.65
CA LYS A 7 -4.75 3.46 -7.18
C LYS A 7 -5.34 4.33 -6.07
N GLY A 8 -4.50 4.72 -5.12
CA GLY A 8 -4.94 5.55 -3.99
C GLY A 8 -4.30 5.12 -2.69
N PHE A 9 -4.95 5.45 -1.58
CA PHE A 9 -4.39 5.27 -0.25
C PHE A 9 -4.95 4.04 0.45
N TYR A 10 -4.08 3.33 1.15
CA TYR A 10 -4.40 2.08 1.84
C TYR A 10 -3.77 2.06 3.22
N HIS A 11 -4.47 1.43 4.16
CA HIS A 11 -3.91 1.03 5.44
C HIS A 11 -3.65 -0.47 5.42
N HIS A 12 -2.48 -0.87 5.91
CA HIS A 12 -2.21 -2.29 6.17
C HIS A 12 -2.95 -2.72 7.45
N TYR A 13 -3.28 -4.00 7.60
CA TYR A 13 -3.99 -4.55 8.77
C TYR A 13 -3.30 -4.31 10.14
N LYS A 14 -2.05 -3.84 10.12
CA LYS A 14 -1.28 -3.45 11.31
C LYS A 14 -1.52 -1.99 11.74
N HIS A 15 -2.25 -1.22 10.95
CA HIS A 15 -2.63 0.16 11.26
C HIS A 15 -3.35 0.22 12.61
N ASP A 16 -2.90 1.14 13.44
CA ASP A 16 -3.47 1.50 14.72
C ASP A 16 -4.02 2.93 14.65
N PRO A 17 -5.35 3.12 14.59
CA PRO A 17 -5.96 4.44 14.49
C PRO A 17 -5.55 5.41 15.61
N GLU A 18 -5.23 4.90 16.80
CA GLU A 18 -4.79 5.71 17.94
C GLU A 18 -3.39 6.31 17.74
N LYS A 19 -2.58 5.73 16.85
CA LYS A 19 -1.26 6.26 16.43
C LYS A 19 -1.37 7.27 15.29
N GLY A 20 -2.58 7.52 14.80
CA GLY A 20 -2.89 8.50 13.77
C GLY A 20 -2.88 7.94 12.35
N VAL A 21 -3.43 8.73 11.42
CA VAL A 21 -3.75 8.31 10.03
C VAL A 21 -2.55 7.85 9.20
N PHE A 22 -1.32 8.20 9.58
CA PHE A 22 -0.10 7.84 8.84
C PHE A 22 0.50 6.48 9.27
N ASP A 23 0.06 5.92 10.41
CA ASP A 23 0.55 4.64 10.89
C ASP A 23 0.22 3.53 9.88
N TYR A 24 1.25 2.85 9.36
CA TYR A 24 1.09 1.84 8.29
C TYR A 24 0.22 2.30 7.11
N ALA A 25 0.31 3.58 6.73
CA ALA A 25 -0.34 4.13 5.56
C ALA A 25 0.54 4.03 4.32
N TYR A 26 -0.08 3.71 3.18
CA TYR A 26 0.59 3.52 1.90
C TYR A 26 -0.19 4.16 0.75
N GLU A 27 0.52 4.53 -0.30
CA GLU A 27 -0.07 4.87 -1.60
C GLU A 27 0.20 3.73 -2.58
N VAL A 28 -0.85 3.16 -3.18
CA VAL A 28 -0.78 2.27 -4.32
C VAL A 28 -0.62 3.10 -5.59
N VAL A 29 0.52 2.91 -6.26
CA VAL A 29 0.91 3.63 -7.48
C VAL A 29 0.38 2.92 -8.73
N GLY A 30 0.35 1.59 -8.72
CA GLY A 30 -0.16 0.77 -9.82
C GLY A 30 0.32 -0.68 -9.75
N ILE A 31 0.21 -1.37 -10.89
CA ILE A 31 0.66 -2.75 -11.07
C ILE A 31 1.91 -2.76 -11.96
N ALA A 32 2.87 -3.59 -11.60
CA ALA A 32 4.04 -3.96 -12.41
C ALA A 32 4.02 -5.47 -12.68
N HIS A 33 4.80 -5.91 -13.67
CA HIS A 33 5.02 -7.33 -13.93
C HIS A 33 6.49 -7.68 -13.69
N HIS A 34 6.74 -8.73 -12.93
CA HIS A 34 8.08 -9.25 -12.70
C HIS A 34 8.59 -9.97 -13.95
N THR A 35 9.59 -9.40 -14.63
CA THR A 35 10.06 -9.87 -15.94
C THR A 35 10.55 -11.33 -15.95
N GLU A 36 11.13 -11.80 -14.85
CA GLU A 36 11.64 -13.18 -14.73
C GLU A 36 10.55 -14.22 -14.41
N VAL A 37 9.27 -13.84 -14.33
CA VAL A 37 8.16 -14.77 -14.09
C VAL A 37 7.40 -14.96 -15.40
N GLU A 38 7.48 -16.17 -15.96
CA GLU A 38 6.87 -16.51 -17.26
C GLU A 38 5.33 -16.43 -17.24
N ASP A 39 4.72 -16.86 -16.13
CA ASP A 39 3.28 -16.76 -15.95
C ASP A 39 2.88 -15.29 -15.72
N PHE A 40 2.25 -14.68 -16.71
CA PHE A 40 1.86 -13.27 -16.71
C PHE A 40 0.96 -12.91 -15.51
N ASP A 41 0.08 -13.82 -15.12
CA ASP A 41 -0.86 -13.59 -14.02
C ASP A 41 -0.14 -13.63 -12.66
N ALA A 42 0.81 -14.55 -12.48
CA ALA A 42 1.65 -14.69 -11.29
C ALA A 42 2.74 -13.60 -11.22
N ALA A 43 3.16 -13.05 -12.35
CA ALA A 43 4.14 -11.97 -12.44
C ALA A 43 3.61 -10.63 -11.90
N ARG A 44 2.29 -10.49 -11.68
CA ARG A 44 1.69 -9.23 -11.22
C ARG A 44 2.12 -8.86 -9.80
N MET A 45 2.69 -7.67 -9.70
CA MET A 45 3.16 -7.05 -8.47
C MET A 45 2.44 -5.72 -8.25
N VAL A 46 1.93 -5.49 -7.03
CA VAL A 46 1.46 -4.16 -6.61
C VAL A 46 2.66 -3.31 -6.27
N VAL A 47 2.78 -2.14 -6.91
CA VAL A 47 3.77 -1.11 -6.60
C VAL A 47 3.13 -0.11 -5.66
N TYR A 48 3.69 0.03 -4.47
CA TYR A 48 3.17 0.92 -3.44
C TYR A 48 4.30 1.55 -2.63
N ARG A 49 4.04 2.67 -1.98
CA ARG A 49 5.05 3.39 -1.19
C ARG A 49 4.50 3.86 0.16
N PRO A 50 5.31 3.86 1.22
CA PRO A 50 4.86 4.26 2.56
C PRO A 50 4.63 5.76 2.64
N LEU A 51 3.68 6.17 3.49
CA LEU A 51 3.37 7.56 3.82
C LEU A 51 3.81 7.92 5.25
N TYR A 52 4.92 7.34 5.70
CA TYR A 52 5.55 7.59 6.99
C TYR A 52 7.08 7.46 6.88
N GLU A 53 7.82 8.33 7.57
CA GLU A 53 9.27 8.53 7.35
C GLU A 53 10.16 7.42 7.93
N SER A 54 9.66 6.67 8.91
CA SER A 54 10.40 5.57 9.53
C SER A 54 10.47 4.31 8.66
N ALA A 55 9.82 4.31 7.49
CA ALA A 55 9.89 3.18 6.57
C ALA A 55 11.30 3.04 5.95
N LYS A 56 11.86 1.83 6.03
CA LYS A 56 13.21 1.55 5.50
C LYS A 56 13.35 1.88 4.01
N VAL A 57 12.36 1.55 3.19
CA VAL A 57 12.38 1.86 1.74
C VAL A 57 12.34 3.35 1.45
N TYR A 58 11.69 4.14 2.31
CA TYR A 58 11.73 5.59 2.21
C TYR A 58 13.11 6.14 2.57
N GLN A 59 13.70 5.67 3.66
CA GLN A 59 15.03 6.08 4.11
C GLN A 59 16.15 5.67 3.14
N ALA A 60 15.98 4.55 2.43
CA ALA A 60 16.96 4.06 1.46
C ALA A 60 17.08 4.91 0.19
N GLY A 61 16.10 5.78 -0.08
CA GLY A 61 16.10 6.59 -1.31
C GLY A 61 14.70 6.93 -1.85
N ARG A 62 13.68 6.97 -0.98
CA ARG A 62 12.27 7.21 -1.35
C ARG A 62 11.73 6.19 -2.35
N HIS A 63 12.16 4.93 -2.20
CA HIS A 63 11.79 3.83 -3.09
C HIS A 63 10.34 3.38 -2.88
N CYS A 64 9.85 2.55 -3.81
CA CYS A 64 8.61 1.81 -3.66
C CYS A 64 8.89 0.40 -3.14
N ASP A 65 7.94 -0.15 -2.38
CA ASP A 65 7.82 -1.58 -2.16
C ASP A 65 7.08 -2.23 -3.35
N VAL A 66 7.35 -3.52 -3.56
CA VAL A 66 6.58 -4.38 -4.46
C VAL A 66 6.09 -5.62 -3.73
N ARG A 67 4.89 -6.09 -4.05
CA ARG A 67 4.31 -7.30 -3.45
C ARG A 67 3.48 -8.07 -4.48
N PRO A 68 3.52 -9.41 -4.51
CA PRO A 68 2.64 -10.19 -5.39
C PRO A 68 1.18 -9.80 -5.23
N LEU A 69 0.45 -9.67 -6.35
CA LEU A 69 -0.94 -9.21 -6.36
C LEU A 69 -1.83 -10.04 -5.43
N GLY A 70 -1.72 -11.37 -5.51
CA GLY A 70 -2.47 -12.28 -4.64
C GLY A 70 -2.22 -12.00 -3.16
N MET A 71 -0.96 -11.83 -2.77
CA MET A 71 -0.58 -11.55 -1.38
C MET A 71 -1.00 -10.15 -0.91
N PHE A 72 -1.11 -9.18 -1.81
CA PHE A 72 -1.63 -7.85 -1.45
C PHE A 72 -3.14 -7.89 -1.20
N MET A 73 -3.87 -8.65 -2.02
CA MET A 73 -5.34 -8.73 -2.00
C MET A 73 -5.89 -9.78 -1.03
N GLU A 74 -5.04 -10.59 -0.42
CA GLU A 74 -5.47 -11.64 0.50
C GLU A 74 -6.03 -11.09 1.82
N ASP A 75 -6.90 -11.86 2.43
CA ASP A 75 -7.28 -11.67 3.82
C ASP A 75 -6.24 -12.28 4.77
N VAL A 76 -6.12 -11.71 5.96
CA VAL A 76 -5.25 -12.18 7.03
C VAL A 76 -6.06 -12.45 8.30
N THR A 77 -5.68 -13.48 9.02
CA THR A 77 -6.24 -13.79 10.34
C THR A 77 -5.35 -13.22 11.44
N LYS A 78 -5.88 -12.33 12.27
CA LYS A 78 -5.23 -11.81 13.48
C LYS A 78 -6.21 -11.93 14.65
N GLU A 79 -5.78 -12.57 15.73
CA GLU A 79 -6.60 -12.74 16.95
C GLU A 79 -7.98 -13.36 16.66
N GLY A 80 -8.02 -14.35 15.75
CA GLY A 80 -9.24 -15.05 15.36
C GLY A 80 -10.19 -14.26 14.45
N ARG A 81 -9.83 -13.02 14.07
CA ARG A 81 -10.61 -12.18 13.16
C ARG A 81 -9.93 -12.09 11.80
N VAL A 82 -10.74 -12.09 10.74
CA VAL A 82 -10.30 -12.03 9.35
C VAL A 82 -10.47 -10.61 8.82
N PHE A 83 -9.43 -10.07 8.19
CA PHE A 83 -9.43 -8.73 7.61
C PHE A 83 -8.67 -8.70 6.28
N PRO A 84 -9.00 -7.79 5.35
CA PRO A 84 -8.13 -7.52 4.22
C PRO A 84 -6.73 -7.15 4.70
N ARG A 85 -5.69 -7.70 4.06
CA ARG A 85 -4.31 -7.32 4.39
C ARG A 85 -4.10 -5.82 4.21
N PHE A 86 -4.68 -5.25 3.15
CA PHE A 86 -4.69 -3.83 2.87
C PHE A 86 -6.13 -3.36 2.62
N SER A 87 -6.54 -2.32 3.34
CA SER A 87 -7.86 -1.72 3.23
C SER A 87 -7.75 -0.35 2.58
N LYS A 88 -8.56 -0.09 1.55
CA LYS A 88 -8.60 1.22 0.88
C LYS A 88 -9.15 2.28 1.83
N VAL A 89 -8.46 3.41 1.93
CA VAL A 89 -8.94 4.57 2.68
C VAL A 89 -9.94 5.34 1.81
N THR A 90 -11.18 5.44 2.28
CA THR A 90 -12.28 6.13 1.59
C THR A 90 -12.75 7.39 2.31
N ASP A 91 -12.37 7.56 3.58
CA ASP A 91 -12.68 8.78 4.33
C ASP A 91 -12.00 10.00 3.68
N ARG A 92 -12.80 11.07 3.48
CA ARG A 92 -12.35 12.26 2.76
C ARG A 92 -11.28 13.01 3.53
N ALA A 93 -11.46 13.19 4.84
CA ALA A 93 -10.51 13.94 5.66
C ALA A 93 -9.16 13.21 5.73
N ALA A 94 -9.18 11.90 5.96
CA ALA A 94 -7.98 11.05 5.93
C ALA A 94 -7.29 11.10 4.55
N THR A 95 -8.05 11.02 3.47
CA THR A 95 -7.52 11.06 2.10
C THR A 95 -6.82 12.40 1.78
N GLU A 96 -7.36 13.53 2.25
CA GLU A 96 -6.73 14.86 2.13
C GLU A 96 -5.38 14.91 2.85
N LEU A 97 -5.32 14.40 4.09
CA LEU A 97 -4.09 14.31 4.89
C LEU A 97 -3.03 13.43 4.22
N LEU A 98 -3.43 12.24 3.75
CA LEU A 98 -2.53 11.30 3.07
C LEU A 98 -2.01 11.88 1.75
N ARG A 99 -2.84 12.62 1.02
CA ARG A 99 -2.43 13.34 -0.19
C ARG A 99 -1.43 14.44 0.11
N ALA A 100 -1.61 15.17 1.21
CA ALA A 100 -0.66 16.17 1.67
C ALA A 100 0.68 15.53 2.05
N LYS A 101 0.67 14.46 2.86
CA LYS A 101 1.89 13.74 3.27
C LYS A 101 2.63 13.14 2.09
N ARG A 102 1.91 12.61 1.10
CA ARG A 102 2.49 12.18 -0.17
C ARG A 102 3.24 13.32 -0.88
N ARG A 103 2.65 14.51 -0.99
CA ARG A 103 3.31 15.67 -1.61
C ARG A 103 4.57 16.08 -0.86
N GLU A 104 4.51 16.04 0.47
CA GLU A 104 5.65 16.34 1.33
C GLU A 104 6.79 15.34 1.13
N MET A 105 6.51 14.03 1.17
CA MET A 105 7.52 12.98 1.11
C MET A 105 8.09 12.76 -0.31
N TYR A 106 7.25 12.88 -1.34
CA TYR A 106 7.58 12.47 -2.71
C TYR A 106 7.40 13.56 -3.77
N GLY A 107 6.92 14.74 -3.40
CA GLY A 107 6.66 15.84 -4.34
C GLY A 107 5.31 15.77 -5.04
N THR A 108 5.05 16.74 -5.90
CA THR A 108 3.91 16.78 -6.81
C THR A 108 4.30 16.13 -8.13
N ASN A 109 3.91 14.86 -8.33
CA ASN A 109 3.75 14.33 -9.69
C ASN A 109 2.41 14.81 -10.25
#